data_AF-A0A211YQT8-F1
#
_entry.id   AF-A0A211YQT8-F1
#
_cell.length_a   1.000
_cell.length_b   1.000
_cell.length_c   1.000
_cell.angle_alpha   90.00
_cell.angle_beta   90.00
_cell.angle_gamma   90.00
#
_symmetry.space_group_name_H-M   'P 1'
#
loop_
_entity.id
_entity.type
_entity.pdbx_description
1 polymer ?
#
loop_
_entity_poly.entity_id
_entity_poly.type
_entity_poly.pdbx_seq_one_letter_code
_entity_poly.pdbx_strand_id
1 'polypeptide(L)'
;MTSGDAAEALRSSLLRIDRSIVSLIAARLNIADVLGGVKRSEGMPVYDRAREITVANLLAEEARSLGVPDSLVKEIYFMLARESRCRQVYCPEALRIAFYGYGRMARMLAGILARGGCWVAITGRDPKKAQEAAQAIGARYMEPSRAVDWADMLVYAVPGNVVPELFKKHLPLLRESMLIADIASVKTPVVKQITSLLGEDSPEYVSLHPLFGPLACPAGESIAVVPVKLERWRGRLEKLFTGIGLNPVYVTAEDHDRIMAVNQVLHHLVYDLYREAAKILHEKLGIDPGLSKELVTWSLKRTESVAARLEQLRGAVEEIRRENPYTGEVLEALSQALEVLSRQTRHS
;
A
#
# COMPACT_ATOMS: atom_id res chain seq x y z
N MET A 1 39.58 36.17 15.13
CA MET A 1 38.43 35.25 15.24
C MET A 1 38.92 33.99 15.91
N THR A 2 38.35 33.59 17.03
CA THR A 2 38.68 32.31 17.66
C THR A 2 38.16 31.16 16.78
N SER A 3 38.70 29.95 16.95
CA SER A 3 38.19 28.76 16.23
C SER A 3 36.70 28.51 16.49
N GLY A 4 36.17 28.93 17.66
CA GLY A 4 34.75 28.90 17.99
C GLY A 4 33.91 29.87 17.15
N ASP A 5 34.40 31.10 16.92
CA ASP A 5 33.70 32.10 16.11
C ASP A 5 33.59 31.69 14.63
N ALA A 6 34.63 31.03 14.11
CA ALA A 6 34.64 30.54 12.73
C ALA A 6 33.66 29.36 12.54
N ALA A 7 33.63 28.42 13.49
CA ALA A 7 32.68 27.30 13.46
C ALA A 7 31.22 27.80 13.53
N GLU A 8 30.95 28.82 14.35
CA GLU A 8 29.60 29.37 14.49
C GLU A 8 29.14 30.15 13.27
N ALA A 9 30.05 30.88 12.60
CA ALA A 9 29.77 31.53 11.32
C ALA A 9 29.46 30.52 10.20
N LEU A 10 30.16 29.38 10.18
CA LEU A 10 29.88 28.28 9.24
C LEU A 10 28.53 27.63 9.53
N ARG A 11 28.20 27.35 10.80
CA ARG A 11 26.88 26.82 11.20
C ARG A 11 25.74 27.77 10.81
N SER A 12 25.93 29.06 11.02
CA SER A 12 24.97 30.09 10.61
C SER A 12 24.76 30.10 9.08
N SER A 13 25.83 29.83 8.32
CA SER A 13 25.76 29.73 6.86
C SER A 13 25.02 28.46 6.42
N LEU A 14 25.27 27.31 7.06
CA LEU A 14 24.51 26.07 6.84
C LEU A 14 23.02 26.27 7.13
N LEU A 15 22.68 26.90 8.26
CA LEU A 15 21.29 27.17 8.62
C LEU A 15 20.56 28.04 7.58
N ARG A 16 21.24 28.99 6.93
CA ARG A 16 20.64 29.75 5.81
C ARG A 16 20.35 28.88 4.59
N ILE A 17 21.24 27.95 4.27
CA ILE A 17 21.04 26.98 3.18
C ILE A 17 19.86 26.07 3.53
N ASP A 18 19.82 25.53 4.74
CA ASP A 18 18.72 24.67 5.20
C ASP A 18 17.36 25.37 5.13
N ARG A 19 17.30 26.65 5.55
CA ARG A 19 16.10 27.48 5.40
C ARG A 19 15.70 27.67 3.94
N SER A 20 16.69 27.87 3.06
CA SER A 20 16.45 28.01 1.62
C SER A 20 15.91 26.70 1.01
N ILE A 21 16.43 25.54 1.44
CA ILE A 21 15.92 24.22 1.05
C ILE A 21 14.44 24.09 1.43
N VAL A 22 14.07 24.46 2.66
CA VAL A 22 12.66 24.43 3.10
C VAL A 22 11.78 25.34 2.23
N SER A 23 12.22 26.56 1.93
CA SER A 23 11.49 27.47 1.04
C SER A 23 11.33 26.92 -0.38
N LEU A 24 12.36 26.28 -0.93
CA LEU A 24 12.32 25.65 -2.25
C LEU A 24 11.39 24.44 -2.29
N ILE A 25 11.37 23.63 -1.21
CA ILE A 25 10.41 22.53 -1.07
C ILE A 25 8.99 23.08 -1.09
N ALA A 26 8.70 24.13 -0.32
CA ALA A 26 7.37 24.76 -0.31
C ALA A 26 6.97 25.29 -1.70
N ALA A 27 7.87 26.01 -2.38
CA ALA A 27 7.63 26.51 -3.73
C ALA A 27 7.35 25.39 -4.73
N ARG A 28 8.14 24.30 -4.70
CA ARG A 28 7.93 23.12 -5.54
C ARG A 28 6.57 22.49 -5.30
N LEU A 29 6.15 22.39 -4.03
CA LEU A 29 4.87 21.78 -3.70
C LEU A 29 3.68 22.66 -4.11
N ASN A 30 3.79 23.99 -4.01
CA ASN A 30 2.76 24.89 -4.54
C ASN A 30 2.60 24.75 -6.07
N ILE A 31 3.71 24.61 -6.81
CA ILE A 31 3.66 24.33 -8.25
C ILE A 31 3.00 22.97 -8.51
N ALA A 32 3.31 21.96 -7.69
CA ALA A 32 2.70 20.65 -7.79
C ALA A 32 1.18 20.70 -7.57
N ASP A 33 0.69 21.54 -6.67
CA ASP A 33 -0.74 21.73 -6.41
C ASP A 33 -1.45 22.36 -7.63
N VAL A 34 -0.85 23.40 -8.21
CA VAL A 34 -1.36 24.03 -9.44
C VAL A 34 -1.38 23.02 -10.59
N LEU A 35 -0.30 22.24 -10.77
CA LEU A 35 -0.25 21.16 -11.75
C LEU A 35 -1.33 20.09 -11.50
N GLY A 36 -1.64 19.79 -10.24
CA GLY A 36 -2.75 18.90 -9.87
C GLY A 36 -4.10 19.39 -10.37
N GLY A 37 -4.34 20.71 -10.33
CA GLY A 37 -5.52 21.33 -10.91
C GLY A 37 -5.63 21.10 -12.43
N VAL A 38 -4.53 21.29 -13.15
CA VAL A 38 -4.46 21.04 -14.60
C VAL A 38 -4.71 19.56 -14.91
N LYS A 39 -3.99 18.65 -14.24
CA LYS A 39 -4.16 17.20 -14.41
C LYS A 39 -5.61 16.78 -14.19
N ARG A 40 -6.26 17.33 -13.16
CA ARG A 40 -7.68 17.09 -12.88
C ARG A 40 -8.57 17.56 -14.03
N SER A 41 -8.36 18.78 -14.55
CA SER A 41 -9.18 19.33 -15.64
C SER A 41 -9.01 18.58 -16.97
N GLU A 42 -7.82 18.03 -17.21
CA GLU A 42 -7.50 17.29 -18.44
C GLU A 42 -7.66 15.76 -18.28
N GLY A 43 -8.01 15.28 -17.09
CA GLY A 43 -8.14 13.86 -16.79
C GLY A 43 -6.81 13.09 -16.87
N MET A 44 -5.67 13.75 -16.64
CA MET A 44 -4.34 13.15 -16.70
C MET A 44 -4.02 12.33 -15.43
N PRO A 45 -3.27 11.22 -15.57
CA PRO A 45 -2.86 10.43 -14.42
C PRO A 45 -2.00 11.24 -13.45
N VAL A 46 -2.21 11.03 -12.15
CA VAL A 46 -1.40 11.69 -11.12
C VAL A 46 0.03 11.18 -11.13
N TYR A 47 0.22 9.87 -11.31
CA TYR A 47 1.53 9.24 -11.38
C TYR A 47 1.94 8.94 -12.81
N ASP A 48 3.07 9.53 -13.24
CA ASP A 48 3.76 9.21 -14.48
C ASP A 48 5.20 8.78 -14.15
N ARG A 49 5.40 7.46 -14.12
CA ARG A 49 6.69 6.87 -13.75
C ARG A 49 7.80 7.23 -14.74
N ALA A 50 7.50 7.26 -16.04
CA ALA A 50 8.50 7.53 -17.07
C ALA A 50 9.00 8.98 -16.97
N ARG A 51 8.08 9.92 -16.76
CA ARG A 51 8.43 11.33 -16.55
C ARG A 51 9.28 11.52 -15.30
N GLU A 52 8.92 10.88 -14.20
CA GLU A 52 9.68 11.00 -12.95
C GLU A 52 11.10 10.41 -13.07
N ILE A 53 11.25 9.25 -13.71
CA ILE A 53 12.57 8.67 -13.98
C ILE A 53 13.41 9.60 -14.85
N THR A 54 12.80 10.20 -15.87
CA THR A 54 13.48 11.16 -16.76
C THR A 54 14.01 12.36 -15.97
N VAL A 55 13.17 12.98 -15.13
CA VAL A 55 13.58 14.13 -14.31
C VAL A 55 14.65 13.72 -13.28
N ALA A 56 14.51 12.56 -12.63
CA ALA A 56 15.50 12.07 -11.68
C ALA A 56 16.88 11.87 -12.32
N ASN A 57 16.93 11.42 -13.58
CA ASN A 57 18.17 11.25 -14.32
C ASN A 57 18.81 12.58 -14.72
N LEU A 58 18.02 13.56 -15.15
CA LEU A 58 18.49 14.92 -15.44
C LEU A 58 19.11 15.58 -14.21
N LEU A 59 18.42 15.50 -13.06
CA LEU A 59 18.94 16.04 -11.79
C LEU A 59 20.21 15.30 -11.33
N ALA A 60 20.31 14.00 -11.59
CA ALA A 60 21.50 13.22 -11.29
C ALA A 60 22.71 13.59 -12.17
N GLU A 61 22.49 13.98 -13.43
CA GLU A 61 23.53 14.52 -14.31
C GLU A 61 24.05 15.86 -13.78
N GLU A 62 23.15 16.77 -13.40
CA GLU A 62 23.50 18.05 -12.80
C GLU A 62 24.25 17.86 -11.47
N ALA A 63 23.79 16.94 -10.61
CA ALA A 63 24.44 16.60 -9.35
C ALA A 63 25.91 16.19 -9.54
N ARG A 64 26.20 15.35 -10.55
CA ARG A 64 27.57 14.94 -10.87
C ARG A 64 28.46 16.12 -11.26
N SER A 65 27.93 17.08 -12.02
CA SER A 65 28.69 18.28 -12.40
C SER A 65 29.06 19.18 -11.20
N LEU A 66 28.31 19.08 -10.12
CA LEU A 66 28.50 19.84 -8.88
C LEU A 66 29.23 19.04 -7.78
N GLY A 67 29.67 17.81 -8.06
CA GLY A 67 30.33 16.95 -7.08
C GLY A 67 29.39 16.39 -6.00
N VAL A 68 28.07 16.38 -6.23
CA VAL A 68 27.06 15.83 -5.32
C VAL A 68 26.76 14.37 -5.69
N PRO A 69 26.67 13.44 -4.72
CA PRO A 69 26.27 12.07 -5.00
C PRO A 69 24.90 11.98 -5.69
N ASP A 70 24.83 11.25 -6.81
CA ASP A 70 23.60 11.15 -7.60
C ASP A 70 22.49 10.37 -6.87
N SER A 71 22.86 9.38 -6.05
CA SER A 71 21.96 8.61 -5.20
C SER A 71 21.20 9.51 -4.22
N LEU A 72 21.90 10.46 -3.57
CA LEU A 72 21.30 11.40 -2.64
C LEU A 72 20.25 12.29 -3.34
N VAL A 73 20.58 12.83 -4.52
CA VAL A 73 19.67 13.70 -5.27
C VAL A 73 18.44 12.93 -5.77
N LYS A 74 18.62 11.69 -6.24
CA LYS A 74 17.50 10.82 -6.62
C LYS A 74 16.59 10.51 -5.43
N GLU A 75 17.17 10.20 -4.26
CA GLU A 75 16.40 9.94 -3.04
C GLU A 75 15.57 11.16 -2.62
N ILE A 76 16.18 12.35 -2.57
CA ILE A 76 15.46 13.61 -2.27
C ILE A 76 14.36 13.86 -3.30
N TYR A 77 14.66 13.70 -4.59
CA TYR A 77 13.69 13.90 -5.65
C TYR A 77 12.47 12.99 -5.50
N PHE A 78 12.67 11.68 -5.29
CA PHE A 78 11.55 10.73 -5.16
C PHE A 78 10.74 10.94 -3.89
N MET A 79 11.37 11.38 -2.79
CA MET A 79 10.65 11.81 -1.58
C MET A 79 9.71 13.00 -1.88
N LEU A 80 10.22 14.02 -2.59
CA LEU A 80 9.43 15.20 -2.97
C LEU A 80 8.37 14.88 -4.04
N ALA A 81 8.68 14.01 -5.01
CA ALA A 81 7.74 13.56 -6.02
C ALA A 81 6.56 12.81 -5.40
N ARG A 82 6.84 11.93 -4.42
CA ARG A 82 5.79 11.26 -3.65
C ARG A 82 4.86 12.26 -2.97
N GLU A 83 5.40 13.24 -2.25
CA GLU A 83 4.59 14.28 -1.59
C GLU A 83 3.77 15.10 -2.59
N SER A 84 4.33 15.42 -3.77
CA SER A 84 3.58 16.07 -4.85
C SER A 84 2.39 15.24 -5.33
N ARG A 85 2.58 13.93 -5.58
CA ARG A 85 1.49 13.06 -6.01
C ARG A 85 0.34 13.07 -5.01
N CYS A 86 0.65 13.06 -3.72
CA CYS A 86 -0.34 13.05 -2.65
C CYS A 86 -1.27 14.26 -2.62
N ARG A 87 -0.82 15.40 -3.14
CA ARG A 87 -1.62 16.63 -3.22
C ARG A 87 -2.35 16.77 -4.55
N GLN A 88 -1.85 16.08 -5.57
CA GLN A 88 -2.43 16.07 -6.91
C GLN A 88 -3.61 15.10 -7.05
N VAL A 89 -3.86 14.24 -6.06
CA VAL A 89 -4.95 13.26 -6.11
C VAL A 89 -6.30 13.92 -6.36
N TYR A 90 -7.10 13.30 -7.20
CA TYR A 90 -8.45 13.75 -7.49
C TYR A 90 -9.37 12.57 -7.83
N CYS A 91 -10.65 12.76 -7.54
CA CYS A 91 -11.72 11.89 -7.98
C CYS A 91 -12.16 12.37 -9.37
N PRO A 92 -12.13 11.53 -10.41
CA PRO A 92 -12.47 11.94 -11.78
C PRO A 92 -13.96 12.29 -11.93
N GLU A 93 -14.80 11.71 -11.08
CA GLU A 93 -16.25 11.91 -11.03
C GLU A 93 -16.67 12.05 -9.56
N ALA A 94 -17.84 12.65 -9.29
CA ALA A 94 -18.39 12.75 -7.94
C ALA A 94 -18.94 11.40 -7.42
N LEU A 95 -18.10 10.36 -7.40
CA LEU A 95 -18.47 9.00 -7.02
C LEU A 95 -18.80 8.91 -5.53
N ARG A 96 -19.84 8.14 -5.22
CA ARG A 96 -20.21 7.76 -3.85
C ARG A 96 -19.64 6.38 -3.54
N ILE A 97 -18.68 6.32 -2.64
CA ILE A 97 -17.95 5.09 -2.31
C ILE A 97 -18.19 4.76 -0.84
N ALA A 98 -18.79 3.60 -0.58
CA ALA A 98 -18.99 3.09 0.77
C ALA A 98 -17.97 1.99 1.08
N PHE A 99 -17.32 2.08 2.23
CA PHE A 99 -16.46 1.03 2.77
C PHE A 99 -17.21 0.28 3.87
N TYR A 100 -17.47 -1.01 3.67
CA TYR A 100 -17.95 -1.90 4.72
C TYR A 100 -16.76 -2.51 5.45
N GLY A 101 -16.44 -1.97 6.62
CA GLY A 101 -15.24 -2.30 7.40
C GLY A 101 -14.40 -1.06 7.70
N TYR A 102 -13.85 -0.99 8.90
CA TYR A 102 -13.15 0.17 9.45
C TYR A 102 -11.68 -0.13 9.81
N GLY A 103 -11.10 -1.13 9.16
CA GLY A 103 -9.69 -1.52 9.34
C GLY A 103 -8.70 -0.43 8.90
N ARG A 104 -7.41 -0.65 9.12
CA ARG A 104 -6.35 0.30 8.71
C ARG A 104 -6.34 0.56 7.20
N MET A 105 -6.48 -0.49 6.39
CA MET A 105 -6.53 -0.35 4.92
C MET A 105 -7.80 0.36 4.45
N ALA A 106 -8.96 0.07 5.06
CA ALA A 106 -10.21 0.77 4.78
C ALA A 106 -10.06 2.27 5.00
N ARG A 107 -9.58 2.68 6.18
CA ARG A 107 -9.37 4.09 6.53
C ARG A 107 -8.38 4.78 5.58
N MET A 108 -7.31 4.11 5.21
CA MET A 108 -6.31 4.66 4.30
C MET A 108 -6.88 4.89 2.89
N LEU A 109 -7.55 3.88 2.30
CA LEU A 109 -8.16 4.00 0.97
C LEU A 109 -9.32 5.02 0.97
N ALA A 110 -10.20 4.92 1.96
CA ALA A 110 -11.28 5.89 2.16
C ALA A 110 -10.72 7.33 2.30
N GLY A 111 -9.61 7.49 3.03
CA GLY A 111 -8.99 8.79 3.26
C GLY A 111 -8.33 9.39 2.01
N ILE A 112 -7.68 8.57 1.17
CA ILE A 112 -7.14 9.09 -0.10
C ILE A 112 -8.26 9.43 -1.10
N LEU A 113 -9.33 8.64 -1.15
CA LEU A 113 -10.51 8.91 -1.98
C LEU A 113 -11.24 10.18 -1.53
N ALA A 114 -11.44 10.36 -0.22
CA ALA A 114 -12.05 11.56 0.34
C ALA A 114 -11.21 12.82 0.06
N ARG A 115 -9.87 12.74 0.22
CA ARG A 115 -8.95 13.83 -0.15
C ARG A 115 -8.99 14.16 -1.64
N GLY A 116 -9.17 13.15 -2.50
CA GLY A 116 -9.38 13.34 -3.93
C GLY A 116 -10.72 14.00 -4.27
N GLY A 117 -11.65 14.11 -3.33
CA GLY A 117 -12.97 14.71 -3.55
C GLY A 117 -14.06 13.72 -3.92
N CYS A 118 -13.84 12.41 -3.77
CA CYS A 118 -14.93 11.44 -3.83
C CYS A 118 -15.82 11.61 -2.58
N TRP A 119 -17.11 11.29 -2.71
CA TRP A 119 -17.96 11.18 -1.54
C TRP A 119 -17.72 9.82 -0.88
N VAL A 120 -17.25 9.82 0.37
CA VAL A 120 -16.88 8.57 1.04
C VAL A 120 -17.69 8.36 2.32
N ALA A 121 -18.21 7.14 2.47
CA ALA A 121 -18.82 6.66 3.70
C ALA A 121 -18.08 5.45 4.27
N ILE A 122 -17.98 5.35 5.59
CA ILE A 122 -17.56 4.14 6.29
C ILE A 122 -18.77 3.56 7.04
N THR A 123 -18.94 2.25 6.95
CA THR A 123 -19.96 1.49 7.66
C THR A 123 -19.38 0.18 8.20
N GLY A 124 -20.15 -0.55 8.99
CA GLY A 124 -19.74 -1.85 9.53
C GLY A 124 -20.68 -2.35 10.62
N ARG A 125 -20.34 -3.51 11.18
CA ARG A 125 -21.15 -4.18 12.23
C ARG A 125 -21.21 -3.42 13.56
N ASP A 126 -20.16 -2.66 13.87
CA ASP A 126 -20.04 -1.84 15.08
C ASP A 126 -20.17 -0.37 14.68
N PRO A 127 -21.35 0.26 14.92
CA PRO A 127 -21.59 1.66 14.57
C PRO A 127 -20.58 2.62 15.19
N LYS A 128 -20.20 2.39 16.44
CA LYS A 128 -19.28 3.28 17.18
C LYS A 128 -17.90 3.27 16.53
N LYS A 129 -17.35 2.08 16.25
CA LYS A 129 -16.04 1.96 15.59
C LYS A 129 -16.06 2.51 14.17
N ALA A 130 -17.14 2.29 13.43
CA ALA A 130 -17.29 2.83 12.08
C ALA A 130 -17.36 4.37 12.10
N GLN A 131 -18.06 4.96 13.08
CA GLN A 131 -18.14 6.40 13.27
C GLN A 131 -16.79 7.02 13.64
N GLU A 132 -16.08 6.44 14.60
CA GLU A 132 -14.72 6.87 14.98
C GLU A 132 -13.76 6.81 13.78
N ALA A 133 -13.82 5.73 12.99
CA ALA A 133 -13.01 5.57 11.80
C ALA A 133 -13.33 6.58 10.70
N ALA A 134 -14.61 6.90 10.49
CA ALA A 134 -15.06 7.91 9.54
C ALA A 134 -14.55 9.31 9.92
N GLN A 135 -14.74 9.68 11.20
CA GLN A 135 -14.31 10.98 11.73
C GLN A 135 -12.80 11.18 11.59
N ALA A 136 -12.00 10.15 11.88
CA ALA A 136 -10.54 10.21 11.82
C ALA A 136 -9.97 10.58 10.43
N ILE A 137 -10.75 10.40 9.36
CA ILE A 137 -10.33 10.68 7.98
C ILE A 137 -11.21 11.73 7.28
N GLY A 138 -12.13 12.37 8.01
CA GLY A 138 -13.09 13.32 7.44
C GLY A 138 -14.15 12.70 6.51
N ALA A 139 -14.38 11.39 6.61
CA ALA A 139 -15.44 10.69 5.88
C ALA A 139 -16.75 10.68 6.69
N ARG A 140 -17.86 10.29 6.06
CA ARG A 140 -19.16 10.17 6.74
C ARG A 140 -19.37 8.76 7.28
N TYR A 141 -19.97 8.66 8.45
CA TYR A 141 -20.56 7.40 8.88
C TYR A 141 -21.95 7.24 8.27
N MET A 142 -22.31 6.01 7.87
CA MET A 142 -23.67 5.66 7.47
C MET A 142 -24.04 4.29 8.01
N GLU A 143 -25.30 4.14 8.42
CA GLU A 143 -25.88 2.84 8.75
C GLU A 143 -25.76 1.87 7.56
N PRO A 144 -25.52 0.56 7.77
CA PRO A 144 -25.20 -0.37 6.69
C PRO A 144 -26.17 -0.36 5.51
N SER A 145 -27.48 -0.45 5.75
CA SER A 145 -28.50 -0.44 4.69
C SER A 145 -28.49 0.86 3.89
N ARG A 146 -28.35 2.00 4.58
CA ARG A 146 -28.26 3.32 3.97
C ARG A 146 -26.97 3.48 3.16
N ALA A 147 -25.86 2.94 3.64
CA ALA A 147 -24.58 3.00 2.94
C ALA A 147 -24.63 2.20 1.62
N VAL A 148 -25.23 1.01 1.65
CA VAL A 148 -25.46 0.17 0.46
C VAL A 148 -26.36 0.90 -0.54
N ASP A 149 -27.49 1.46 -0.08
CA ASP A 149 -28.40 2.20 -0.95
C ASP A 149 -27.76 3.49 -1.50
N TRP A 150 -26.90 4.16 -0.76
CA TRP A 150 -26.31 5.42 -1.20
C TRP A 150 -25.16 5.25 -2.21
N ALA A 151 -24.44 4.14 -2.17
CA ALA A 151 -23.17 3.98 -2.89
C ALA A 151 -23.32 3.72 -4.40
N ASP A 152 -22.40 4.27 -5.18
CA ASP A 152 -22.12 3.84 -6.56
C ASP A 152 -21.13 2.66 -6.57
N MET A 153 -20.19 2.67 -5.61
CA MET A 153 -19.24 1.58 -5.37
C MET A 153 -19.25 1.16 -3.89
N LEU A 154 -19.42 -0.13 -3.63
CA LEU A 154 -19.34 -0.72 -2.30
C LEU A 154 -18.07 -1.55 -2.17
N VAL A 155 -17.21 -1.19 -1.21
CA VAL A 155 -15.94 -1.87 -0.94
C VAL A 155 -16.02 -2.65 0.37
N TYR A 156 -15.95 -3.97 0.29
CA TYR A 156 -15.79 -4.87 1.42
C TYR A 156 -14.35 -4.82 1.93
N ALA A 157 -14.16 -4.18 3.07
CA ALA A 157 -12.90 -4.06 3.78
C ALA A 157 -12.93 -4.87 5.08
N VAL A 158 -13.31 -6.14 4.94
CA VAL A 158 -13.38 -7.17 6.00
C VAL A 158 -12.47 -8.35 5.62
N PRO A 159 -12.16 -9.28 6.56
CA PRO A 159 -11.41 -10.50 6.23
C PRO A 159 -11.99 -11.25 5.03
N GLY A 160 -11.13 -11.82 4.19
CA GLY A 160 -11.52 -12.34 2.88
C GLY A 160 -12.56 -13.45 2.96
N ASN A 161 -12.42 -14.31 3.97
CA ASN A 161 -13.35 -15.41 4.25
C ASN A 161 -14.78 -14.95 4.61
N VAL A 162 -14.99 -13.70 5.03
CA VAL A 162 -16.32 -13.15 5.38
C VAL A 162 -17.02 -12.54 4.16
N VAL A 163 -16.26 -12.18 3.12
CA VAL A 163 -16.77 -11.45 1.95
C VAL A 163 -17.92 -12.19 1.24
N PRO A 164 -17.84 -13.51 0.94
CA PRO A 164 -18.90 -14.19 0.20
C PRO A 164 -20.24 -14.24 0.96
N GLU A 165 -20.21 -14.48 2.28
CA GLU A 165 -21.42 -14.49 3.11
C GLU A 165 -22.07 -13.11 3.15
N LEU A 166 -21.25 -12.06 3.30
CA LEU A 166 -21.73 -10.68 3.35
C LEU A 166 -22.28 -10.23 1.99
N PHE A 167 -21.62 -10.63 0.90
CA PHE A 167 -22.10 -10.38 -0.46
C PHE A 167 -23.45 -11.05 -0.68
N LYS A 168 -23.59 -12.35 -0.35
CA LYS A 168 -24.86 -13.08 -0.44
C LYS A 168 -25.98 -12.40 0.34
N LYS A 169 -25.70 -11.91 1.56
CA LYS A 169 -26.67 -11.19 2.39
C LYS A 169 -27.09 -9.86 1.77
N HIS A 170 -26.16 -9.13 1.17
CA HIS A 170 -26.44 -7.82 0.59
C HIS A 170 -27.02 -7.90 -0.82
N LEU A 171 -26.81 -9.00 -1.54
CA LEU A 171 -27.20 -9.18 -2.93
C LEU A 171 -28.63 -8.69 -3.26
N PRO A 172 -29.68 -8.95 -2.44
CA PRO A 172 -31.04 -8.45 -2.70
C PRO A 172 -31.20 -6.92 -2.64
N LEU A 173 -30.22 -6.21 -2.08
CA LEU A 173 -30.21 -4.75 -1.90
C LEU A 173 -29.30 -4.05 -2.93
N LEU A 174 -28.51 -4.81 -3.70
CA LEU A 174 -27.54 -4.25 -4.63
C LEU A 174 -28.21 -3.93 -5.97
N ARG A 175 -27.86 -2.77 -6.53
CA ARG A 175 -28.29 -2.39 -7.89
C ARG A 175 -27.28 -2.89 -8.92
N GLU A 176 -27.76 -3.34 -10.07
CA GLU A 176 -26.94 -3.77 -11.21
C GLU A 176 -25.92 -2.70 -11.65
N SER A 177 -26.25 -1.41 -11.50
CA SER A 177 -25.39 -0.29 -11.87
C SER A 177 -24.18 -0.08 -10.94
N MET A 178 -24.15 -0.74 -9.78
CA MET A 178 -23.09 -0.58 -8.78
C MET A 178 -21.84 -1.39 -9.15
N LEU A 179 -20.69 -0.93 -8.66
CA LEU A 179 -19.49 -1.75 -8.56
C LEU A 179 -19.32 -2.27 -7.14
N ILE A 180 -19.18 -3.58 -7.01
CA ILE A 180 -18.83 -4.21 -5.75
C ILE A 180 -17.34 -4.57 -5.81
N ALA A 181 -16.64 -4.29 -4.72
CA ALA A 181 -15.25 -4.67 -4.60
C ALA A 181 -14.96 -5.26 -3.23
N ASP A 182 -13.92 -6.09 -3.15
CA ASP A 182 -13.25 -6.42 -1.90
C ASP A 182 -11.78 -6.00 -1.96
N ILE A 183 -11.14 -5.95 -0.79
CA ILE A 183 -9.69 -5.72 -0.66
C ILE A 183 -8.99 -6.91 0.01
N ALA A 184 -9.49 -8.14 -0.19
CA ALA A 184 -8.88 -9.33 0.38
C ALA A 184 -7.43 -9.47 -0.11
N SER A 185 -6.55 -10.06 0.69
CA SER A 185 -5.14 -10.23 0.26
C SER A 185 -4.96 -11.45 -0.65
N VAL A 186 -5.78 -12.49 -0.48
CA VAL A 186 -5.79 -13.71 -1.30
C VAL A 186 -7.03 -13.70 -2.20
N LYS A 187 -6.89 -14.06 -3.48
CA LYS A 187 -7.92 -13.85 -4.51
C LYS A 187 -8.73 -15.09 -4.82
N THR A 188 -8.07 -16.20 -5.10
CA THR A 188 -8.68 -17.42 -5.67
C THR A 188 -9.88 -17.92 -4.85
N PRO A 189 -9.79 -18.05 -3.51
CA PRO A 189 -10.92 -18.55 -2.71
C PRO A 189 -12.12 -17.60 -2.70
N VAL A 190 -11.88 -16.28 -2.69
CA VAL A 190 -12.92 -15.24 -2.69
C VAL A 190 -13.59 -15.19 -4.05
N VAL A 191 -12.80 -15.06 -5.12
CA VAL A 191 -13.28 -14.97 -6.50
C VAL A 191 -14.10 -16.20 -6.88
N LYS A 192 -13.66 -17.41 -6.53
CA LYS A 192 -14.41 -18.64 -6.81
C LYS A 192 -15.80 -18.63 -6.19
N GLN A 193 -15.92 -18.24 -4.92
CA GLN A 193 -17.21 -18.18 -4.23
C GLN A 193 -18.09 -17.06 -4.77
N ILE A 194 -17.53 -15.88 -5.02
CA ILE A 194 -18.29 -14.76 -5.58
C ILE A 194 -18.81 -15.11 -6.98
N THR A 195 -18.00 -15.74 -7.83
CA THR A 195 -18.42 -16.19 -9.16
C THR A 195 -19.64 -17.10 -9.09
N SER A 196 -19.71 -18.00 -8.09
CA SER A 196 -20.87 -18.88 -7.90
C SER A 196 -22.15 -18.18 -7.43
N LEU A 197 -22.03 -16.96 -6.90
CA LEU A 197 -23.16 -16.16 -6.40
C LEU A 197 -23.66 -15.13 -7.42
N LEU A 198 -22.88 -14.84 -8.46
CA LEU A 198 -23.23 -13.87 -9.49
C LEU A 198 -24.16 -14.49 -10.53
N GLY A 199 -25.27 -13.81 -10.80
CA GLY A 199 -26.14 -14.04 -11.95
C GLY A 199 -25.99 -12.97 -13.03
N GLU A 200 -26.79 -13.08 -14.11
CA GLU A 200 -26.78 -12.12 -15.22
C GLU A 200 -27.11 -10.69 -14.77
N ASP A 201 -28.13 -10.52 -13.92
CA ASP A 201 -28.57 -9.22 -13.39
C ASP A 201 -27.78 -8.76 -12.14
N SER A 202 -26.75 -9.51 -11.73
CA SER A 202 -25.93 -9.12 -10.59
C SER A 202 -25.04 -7.93 -10.91
N PRO A 203 -24.72 -7.08 -9.91
CA PRO A 203 -23.78 -5.98 -10.08
C PRO A 203 -22.40 -6.47 -10.53
N GLU A 204 -21.61 -5.55 -11.08
CA GLU A 204 -20.21 -5.82 -11.40
C GLU A 204 -19.41 -6.05 -10.12
N TYR A 205 -18.42 -6.94 -10.21
CA TYR A 205 -17.58 -7.32 -9.08
C TYR A 205 -16.10 -7.35 -9.48
N VAL A 206 -15.27 -6.75 -8.63
CA VAL A 206 -13.82 -6.76 -8.76
C VAL A 206 -13.15 -7.04 -7.42
N SER A 207 -12.24 -8.01 -7.37
CA SER A 207 -11.41 -8.21 -6.17
C SER A 207 -10.12 -7.39 -6.33
N LEU A 208 -9.79 -6.58 -5.32
CA LEU A 208 -8.66 -5.66 -5.35
C LEU A 208 -7.57 -6.11 -4.38
N HIS A 209 -6.31 -5.86 -4.70
CA HIS A 209 -5.20 -5.96 -3.73
C HIS A 209 -4.40 -4.66 -3.72
N PRO A 210 -4.55 -3.80 -2.72
CA PRO A 210 -3.55 -2.76 -2.50
C PRO A 210 -2.21 -3.43 -2.18
N LEU A 211 -1.22 -3.37 -3.07
CA LEU A 211 0.09 -4.05 -2.89
C LEU A 211 1.03 -3.26 -1.97
N PHE A 212 0.45 -2.55 -1.01
CA PHE A 212 1.11 -1.66 -0.09
C PHE A 212 0.42 -1.75 1.27
N GLY A 213 1.21 -1.59 2.32
CA GLY A 213 0.66 -1.48 3.68
C GLY A 213 -0.11 -0.15 3.87
N PRO A 214 -0.68 0.07 5.06
CA PRO A 214 -1.32 1.35 5.37
C PRO A 214 -0.28 2.49 5.32
N LEU A 215 -0.32 3.30 4.26
CA LEU A 215 0.54 4.47 4.06
C LEU A 215 -0.29 5.75 4.27
N ALA A 216 0.34 6.82 4.75
CA ALA A 216 -0.32 8.14 4.82
C ALA A 216 -0.79 8.61 3.43
N CYS A 217 -0.07 8.19 2.38
CA CYS A 217 -0.43 8.42 1.00
C CYS A 217 0.11 7.28 0.13
N PRO A 218 -0.75 6.61 -0.66
CA PRO A 218 -0.37 5.51 -1.53
C PRO A 218 -0.13 5.93 -2.99
N ALA A 219 -0.14 7.22 -3.31
CA ALA A 219 0.06 7.67 -4.69
C ALA A 219 1.47 7.32 -5.20
N GLY A 220 1.54 6.59 -6.30
CA GLY A 220 2.74 5.95 -6.87
C GLY A 220 2.76 4.43 -6.68
N GLU A 221 1.93 3.89 -5.79
CA GLU A 221 1.86 2.46 -5.51
C GLU A 221 0.95 1.71 -6.49
N SER A 222 1.15 0.39 -6.59
CA SER A 222 0.32 -0.47 -7.44
C SER A 222 -0.84 -1.10 -6.68
N ILE A 223 -1.97 -1.28 -7.38
CA ILE A 223 -3.13 -2.02 -6.90
C ILE A 223 -3.44 -3.14 -7.90
N ALA A 224 -3.44 -4.38 -7.44
CA ALA A 224 -3.87 -5.48 -8.28
C ALA A 224 -5.39 -5.43 -8.45
N VAL A 225 -5.85 -5.64 -9.67
CA VAL A 225 -7.25 -5.63 -10.07
C VAL A 225 -7.56 -7.00 -10.66
N VAL A 226 -8.44 -7.76 -9.99
CA VAL A 226 -8.90 -9.07 -10.43
C VAL A 226 -10.38 -8.97 -10.81
N PRO A 227 -10.68 -8.79 -12.11
CA PRO A 227 -12.06 -8.73 -12.58
C PRO A 227 -12.76 -10.07 -12.37
N VAL A 228 -13.96 -10.04 -11.77
CA VAL A 228 -14.89 -11.19 -11.79
C VAL A 228 -15.98 -10.92 -12.82
N LYS A 229 -16.58 -9.73 -12.76
CA LYS A 229 -17.46 -9.15 -13.79
C LYS A 229 -17.18 -7.65 -13.85
N LEU A 230 -16.57 -7.14 -14.92
CA LEU A 230 -16.12 -5.75 -15.02
C LEU A 230 -16.07 -5.26 -16.48
N GLU A 231 -17.22 -4.87 -17.00
CA GLU A 231 -17.39 -4.36 -18.36
C GLU A 231 -17.65 -2.85 -18.33
N ARG A 232 -18.74 -2.43 -17.67
CA ARG A 232 -19.22 -1.04 -17.60
C ARG A 232 -18.31 -0.17 -16.72
N TRP A 233 -17.80 -0.71 -15.61
CA TRP A 233 -16.97 0.04 -14.67
C TRP A 233 -15.49 0.06 -15.01
N ARG A 234 -14.99 -0.75 -15.95
CA ARG A 234 -13.54 -0.86 -16.23
C ARG A 234 -12.89 0.51 -16.43
N GLY A 235 -13.39 1.31 -17.36
CA GLY A 235 -12.81 2.63 -17.65
C GLY A 235 -12.97 3.63 -16.50
N ARG A 236 -14.07 3.57 -15.74
CA ARG A 236 -14.28 4.43 -14.55
C ARG A 236 -13.33 4.06 -13.42
N LEU A 237 -13.09 2.76 -13.23
CA LEU A 237 -12.16 2.23 -12.23
C LEU A 237 -10.71 2.59 -12.56
N GLU A 238 -10.31 2.48 -13.84
CA GLU A 238 -8.98 2.91 -14.31
C GLU A 238 -8.77 4.40 -14.07
N LYS A 239 -9.73 5.25 -14.45
CA LYS A 239 -9.69 6.69 -14.18
C LYS A 239 -9.67 7.00 -12.69
N LEU A 240 -10.45 6.28 -11.89
CA LEU A 240 -10.48 6.47 -10.45
C LEU A 240 -9.10 6.20 -9.84
N PHE A 241 -8.52 5.02 -10.11
CA PHE A 241 -7.23 4.65 -9.55
C PHE A 241 -6.10 5.54 -10.04
N THR A 242 -6.03 5.85 -11.33
CA THR A 242 -5.00 6.76 -11.86
C THR A 242 -5.17 8.20 -11.36
N GLY A 243 -6.41 8.66 -11.15
CA GLY A 243 -6.74 9.96 -10.55
C GLY A 243 -6.34 10.07 -9.09
N ILE A 244 -6.44 8.98 -8.31
CA ILE A 244 -5.91 8.95 -6.93
C ILE A 244 -4.42 8.57 -6.87
N GLY A 245 -3.77 8.47 -8.04
CA GLY A 245 -2.34 8.21 -8.18
C GLY A 245 -1.92 6.76 -7.99
N LEU A 246 -2.84 5.80 -7.99
CA LEU A 246 -2.53 4.38 -8.01
C LEU A 246 -2.26 3.87 -9.43
N ASN A 247 -1.45 2.82 -9.52
CA ASN A 247 -1.20 2.10 -10.76
C ASN A 247 -2.00 0.77 -10.77
N PRO A 248 -3.13 0.68 -11.51
CA PRO A 248 -3.89 -0.55 -11.60
C PRO A 248 -3.15 -1.61 -12.41
N VAL A 249 -3.04 -2.82 -11.87
CA VAL A 249 -2.43 -3.99 -12.53
C VAL A 249 -3.48 -5.08 -12.67
N TYR A 250 -3.95 -5.32 -13.90
CA TYR A 250 -4.95 -6.34 -14.18
C TYR A 250 -4.32 -7.74 -14.24
N VAL A 251 -4.90 -8.69 -13.49
CA VAL A 251 -4.38 -10.05 -13.38
C VAL A 251 -5.52 -11.02 -13.05
N THR A 252 -5.34 -12.31 -13.37
CA THR A 252 -6.26 -13.37 -12.95
C THR A 252 -6.12 -13.66 -11.44
N ALA A 253 -7.09 -14.33 -10.84
CA ALA A 253 -7.01 -14.69 -9.42
C ALA A 253 -5.86 -15.69 -9.16
N GLU A 254 -5.70 -16.65 -10.06
CA GLU A 254 -4.70 -17.71 -10.02
C GLU A 254 -3.29 -17.16 -10.20
N ASP A 255 -3.06 -16.32 -11.22
CA ASP A 255 -1.73 -15.73 -11.44
C ASP A 255 -1.37 -14.77 -10.31
N HIS A 256 -2.34 -14.01 -9.79
CA HIS A 256 -2.13 -13.16 -8.62
C HIS A 256 -1.62 -13.98 -7.43
N ASP A 257 -2.35 -15.03 -7.04
CA ASP A 257 -1.99 -15.80 -5.84
C ASP A 257 -0.69 -16.58 -6.02
N ARG A 258 -0.40 -17.07 -7.24
CA ARG A 258 0.89 -17.69 -7.58
C ARG A 258 2.05 -16.70 -7.45
N ILE A 259 1.91 -15.48 -7.95
CA ILE A 259 2.93 -14.42 -7.80
C ILE A 259 3.06 -14.02 -6.32
N MET A 260 1.95 -13.89 -5.59
CA MET A 260 1.97 -13.52 -4.17
C MET A 260 2.54 -14.64 -3.27
N ALA A 261 2.52 -15.90 -3.71
CA ALA A 261 3.22 -16.98 -3.04
C ALA A 261 4.73 -16.68 -2.93
N VAL A 262 5.32 -16.18 -4.02
CA VAL A 262 6.73 -15.78 -4.04
C VAL A 262 6.93 -14.41 -3.39
N ASN A 263 6.11 -13.41 -3.73
CA ASN A 263 6.36 -12.04 -3.31
C ASN A 263 5.97 -11.75 -1.85
N GLN A 264 4.98 -12.45 -1.31
CA GLN A 264 4.47 -12.23 0.04
C GLN A 264 4.65 -13.46 0.94
N VAL A 265 4.15 -14.64 0.55
CA VAL A 265 4.18 -15.82 1.43
C VAL A 265 5.62 -16.23 1.77
N LEU A 266 6.48 -16.39 0.75
CA LEU A 266 7.90 -16.68 0.93
C LEU A 266 8.60 -15.59 1.74
N HIS A 267 8.37 -14.32 1.39
CA HIS A 267 8.93 -13.18 2.10
C HIS A 267 8.59 -13.23 3.60
N HIS A 268 7.32 -13.39 3.96
CA HIS A 268 6.89 -13.48 5.36
C HIS A 268 7.52 -14.68 6.07
N LEU A 269 7.52 -15.86 5.43
CA LEU A 269 8.09 -17.08 6.00
C LEU A 269 9.58 -16.96 6.30
N VAL A 270 10.36 -16.31 5.43
CA VAL A 270 11.81 -16.11 5.65
C VAL A 270 12.06 -15.27 6.90
N TYR A 271 11.29 -14.20 7.10
CA TYR A 271 11.45 -13.35 8.30
C TYR A 271 10.98 -14.05 9.57
N ASP A 272 9.89 -14.83 9.51
CA ASP A 272 9.43 -15.64 10.64
C ASP A 272 10.46 -16.72 10.99
N LEU A 273 11.00 -17.42 9.99
CA LEU A 273 12.06 -18.42 10.15
C LEU A 273 13.31 -17.80 10.76
N TYR A 274 13.76 -16.65 10.25
CA TYR A 274 14.90 -15.92 10.79
C TYR A 274 14.70 -15.61 12.28
N ARG A 275 13.53 -15.09 12.67
CA ARG A 275 13.22 -14.76 14.06
C ARG A 275 13.17 -15.99 14.94
N GLU A 276 12.57 -17.07 14.46
CA GLU A 276 12.46 -18.31 15.24
C GLU A 276 13.84 -18.94 15.45
N ALA A 277 14.67 -19.00 14.40
CA ALA A 277 16.05 -19.45 14.51
C ALA A 277 16.88 -18.57 15.45
N ALA A 278 16.70 -17.23 15.42
CA ALA A 278 17.39 -16.31 16.30
C ALA A 278 17.05 -16.55 17.78
N LYS A 279 15.77 -16.82 18.12
CA LYS A 279 15.37 -17.20 19.48
C LYS A 279 16.05 -18.48 19.95
N ILE A 280 16.00 -19.53 19.11
CA ILE A 280 16.63 -20.82 19.41
C ILE A 280 18.13 -20.65 19.66
N LEU A 281 18.82 -19.83 18.87
CA LEU A 281 20.24 -19.58 19.03
C LEU A 281 20.57 -18.75 20.28
N HIS A 282 19.76 -17.75 20.60
CA HIS A 282 19.92 -16.97 21.84
C HIS A 282 19.87 -17.87 23.07
N GLU A 283 18.91 -18.78 23.14
CA GLU A 283 18.77 -19.74 24.24
C GLU A 283 19.92 -20.76 24.24
N LYS A 284 20.22 -21.35 23.08
CA LYS A 284 21.22 -22.42 22.97
C LYS A 284 22.66 -21.94 23.26
N LEU A 285 22.98 -20.72 22.88
CA LEU A 285 24.33 -20.16 23.03
C LEU A 285 24.48 -19.32 24.31
N GLY A 286 23.42 -19.13 25.09
CA GLY A 286 23.46 -18.34 26.33
C GLY A 286 23.83 -16.87 26.09
N ILE A 287 23.33 -16.27 25.02
CA ILE A 287 23.73 -14.92 24.60
C ILE A 287 23.17 -13.87 25.57
N ASP A 288 24.04 -13.02 26.09
CA ASP A 288 23.64 -11.85 26.89
C ASP A 288 22.84 -10.85 26.03
N PRO A 289 21.58 -10.51 26.40
CA PRO A 289 20.74 -9.63 25.60
C PRO A 289 21.23 -8.17 25.53
N GLY A 290 21.99 -7.70 26.52
CA GLY A 290 22.57 -6.37 26.54
C GLY A 290 23.70 -6.27 25.53
N LEU A 291 24.66 -7.20 25.59
CA LEU A 291 25.80 -7.25 24.68
C LEU A 291 25.37 -7.49 23.22
N SER A 292 24.35 -8.35 23.00
CA SER A 292 23.79 -8.61 21.67
C SER A 292 23.29 -7.33 20.97
N LYS A 293 22.69 -6.40 21.73
CA LYS A 293 22.20 -5.11 21.20
C LYS A 293 23.32 -4.15 20.80
N GLU A 294 24.50 -4.27 21.40
CA GLU A 294 25.67 -3.47 21.03
C GLU A 294 26.33 -3.99 19.75
N LEU A 295 26.29 -5.31 19.52
CA LEU A 295 26.90 -5.99 18.38
C LEU A 295 25.95 -6.11 17.17
N VAL A 296 25.21 -5.05 16.85
CA VAL A 296 24.24 -5.02 15.73
C VAL A 296 24.79 -4.26 14.53
N THR A 297 24.93 -4.96 13.40
CA THR A 297 25.38 -4.35 12.13
C THR A 297 24.29 -3.48 11.49
N TRP A 298 24.69 -2.55 10.62
CA TRP A 298 23.75 -1.62 10.00
C TRP A 298 22.72 -2.31 9.09
N SER A 299 23.12 -3.41 8.41
CA SER A 299 22.20 -4.25 7.63
C SER A 299 21.21 -5.00 8.53
N LEU A 300 21.66 -5.52 9.67
CA LEU A 300 20.79 -6.21 10.62
C LEU A 300 19.72 -5.27 11.19
N LYS A 301 20.05 -4.01 11.51
CA LYS A 301 19.05 -2.99 11.93
C LYS A 301 17.91 -2.85 10.93
N ARG A 302 18.20 -2.91 9.62
CA ARG A 302 17.18 -2.88 8.56
C ARG A 302 16.33 -4.15 8.56
N THR A 303 16.96 -5.32 8.66
CA THR A 303 16.26 -6.61 8.75
C THR A 303 15.32 -6.65 9.95
N GLU A 304 15.77 -6.25 11.13
CA GLU A 304 14.96 -6.18 12.35
C GLU A 304 13.80 -5.20 12.21
N SER A 305 14.02 -4.04 11.55
CA SER A 305 12.95 -3.09 11.27
C SER A 305 11.84 -3.68 10.40
N VAL A 306 12.21 -4.43 9.34
CA VAL A 306 11.24 -5.15 8.50
C VAL A 306 10.53 -6.25 9.30
N ALA A 307 11.28 -7.04 10.06
CA ALA A 307 10.77 -8.13 10.88
C ALA A 307 9.75 -7.63 11.93
N ALA A 308 10.06 -6.52 12.60
CA ALA A 308 9.17 -5.89 13.57
C ALA A 308 7.87 -5.37 12.92
N ARG A 309 7.96 -4.82 11.70
CA ARG A 309 6.78 -4.38 10.93
C ARG A 309 5.88 -5.56 10.56
N LEU A 310 6.44 -6.70 10.17
CA LEU A 310 5.66 -7.90 9.87
C LEU A 310 4.93 -8.44 11.11
N GLU A 311 5.57 -8.40 12.29
CA GLU A 311 4.92 -8.78 13.55
C GLU A 311 3.71 -7.88 13.87
N GLN A 312 3.80 -6.57 13.63
CA GLN A 312 2.66 -5.66 13.79
C GLN A 312 1.48 -5.98 12.84
N LEU A 313 1.75 -6.71 11.75
CA LEU A 313 0.79 -7.16 10.76
C LEU A 313 0.45 -8.66 10.89
N ARG A 314 0.88 -9.32 11.97
CA ARG A 314 0.82 -10.78 12.13
C ARG A 314 -0.52 -11.41 11.76
N GLY A 315 -1.64 -10.84 12.20
CA GLY A 315 -2.97 -11.38 11.86
C GLY A 315 -3.24 -11.46 10.35
N ALA A 316 -2.84 -10.42 9.60
CA ALA A 316 -2.98 -10.41 8.14
C ALA A 316 -1.95 -11.34 7.46
N VAL A 317 -0.72 -11.39 8.00
CA VAL A 317 0.34 -12.29 7.51
C VAL A 317 -0.07 -13.77 7.66
N GLU A 318 -0.62 -14.14 8.82
CA GLU A 318 -1.13 -15.49 9.09
C GLU A 318 -2.32 -15.85 8.20
N GLU A 319 -3.25 -14.93 7.98
CA GLU A 319 -4.37 -15.09 7.05
C GLU A 319 -3.87 -15.37 5.62
N ILE A 320 -2.94 -14.54 5.11
CA ILE A 320 -2.33 -14.72 3.78
C ILE A 320 -1.67 -16.09 3.65
N ARG A 321 -0.87 -16.49 4.64
CA ARG A 321 -0.18 -17.79 4.63
C ARG A 321 -1.18 -18.95 4.67
N ARG A 322 -2.23 -18.86 5.47
CA ARG A 322 -3.23 -19.93 5.59
C ARG A 322 -4.09 -20.06 4.34
N GLU A 323 -4.43 -18.95 3.70
CA GLU A 323 -5.44 -18.93 2.63
C GLU A 323 -4.85 -19.01 1.23
N ASN A 324 -3.57 -18.67 1.02
CA ASN A 324 -2.92 -18.81 -0.28
C ASN A 324 -2.77 -20.30 -0.65
N PRO A 325 -3.33 -20.76 -1.79
CA PRO A 325 -3.28 -22.17 -2.21
C PRO A 325 -1.86 -22.73 -2.40
N TYR A 326 -0.87 -21.87 -2.67
CA TYR A 326 0.49 -22.26 -3.00
C TYR A 326 1.44 -22.24 -1.79
N THR A 327 0.93 -22.00 -0.57
CA THR A 327 1.78 -21.96 0.65
C THR A 327 2.53 -23.28 0.87
N GLY A 328 1.94 -24.42 0.52
CA GLY A 328 2.61 -25.72 0.60
C GLY A 328 3.88 -25.78 -0.26
N GLU A 329 3.77 -25.36 -1.53
CA GLU A 329 4.90 -25.31 -2.46
C GLU A 329 6.02 -24.38 -1.97
N VAL A 330 5.65 -23.25 -1.35
CA VAL A 330 6.63 -22.31 -0.77
C VAL A 330 7.40 -22.95 0.39
N LEU A 331 6.73 -23.69 1.26
CA LEU A 331 7.37 -24.38 2.38
C LEU A 331 8.32 -25.49 1.89
N GLU A 332 7.90 -26.27 0.88
CA GLU A 332 8.75 -27.28 0.25
C GLU A 332 10.00 -26.65 -0.37
N ALA A 333 9.84 -25.56 -1.12
CA ALA A 333 10.95 -24.83 -1.72
C ALA A 333 11.91 -24.26 -0.67
N LEU A 334 11.39 -23.71 0.45
CA LEU A 334 12.21 -23.25 1.57
C LEU A 334 13.02 -24.38 2.20
N SER A 335 12.40 -25.55 2.43
CA SER A 335 13.08 -26.71 2.97
C SER A 335 14.22 -27.18 2.06
N GLN A 336 13.95 -27.29 0.75
CA GLN A 336 14.96 -27.66 -0.24
C GLN A 336 16.12 -26.66 -0.27
N ALA A 337 15.82 -25.35 -0.23
CA ALA A 337 16.85 -24.31 -0.21
C ALA A 337 17.75 -24.41 1.03
N LEU A 338 17.18 -24.66 2.21
CA LEU A 338 17.93 -24.86 3.44
C LEU A 338 18.83 -26.10 3.37
N GLU A 339 18.35 -27.21 2.80
CA GLU A 339 19.18 -28.40 2.60
C GLU A 339 20.37 -28.15 1.70
N VAL A 340 20.16 -27.43 0.58
CA VAL A 340 21.23 -27.08 -0.37
C VAL A 340 22.29 -26.21 0.33
N LEU A 341 21.87 -25.17 1.04
CA LEU A 341 22.78 -24.30 1.80
C LEU A 341 23.56 -25.07 2.87
N SER A 342 22.89 -25.99 3.57
CA SER A 342 23.52 -26.85 4.60
C SER A 342 24.61 -27.74 4.00
N ARG A 343 24.36 -28.35 2.83
CA ARG A 343 25.38 -29.15 2.12
C ARG A 343 26.58 -28.29 1.72
N GLN A 344 26.35 -27.11 1.13
CA GLN A 344 27.42 -26.19 0.74
C GLN A 344 28.28 -25.75 1.92
N THR A 345 27.65 -25.40 3.04
CA THR A 345 28.35 -24.88 4.23
C THR A 345 29.20 -25.95 4.92
N ARG A 346 28.78 -27.23 4.87
CA ARG A 346 29.54 -28.35 5.45
C ARG A 346 30.73 -28.81 4.59
N HIS A 347 30.76 -28.43 3.32
CA HIS A 347 31.80 -28.80 2.36
C HIS A 347 32.76 -27.63 2.04
N SER A 348 32.62 -26.50 2.77
CA SER A 348 33.49 -25.32 2.72
C SER A 348 34.32 -25.24 3.99
#